data_AF-A0A4D4KYR3-F1
#
_entry.id   AF-A0A4D4KYR3-F1
#
_cell.length_a   1.000
_cell.length_b   1.000
_cell.length_c   1.000
_cell.angle_alpha   90.00
_cell.angle_beta   90.00
_cell.angle_gamma   90.00
#
_symmetry.space_group_name_H-M   'P 1'
#
loop_
_entity.id
_entity.type
_entity.pdbx_description
1 polymer ?
#
loop_
_entity_poly.entity_id
_entity_poly.type
_entity_poly.pdbx_seq_one_letter_code
_entity_poly.pdbx_strand_id
1 'polypeptide(L)'
;MTGRGGPDPYDDAYGEGSGGSGDGRDGPGRGSDAEPPSHPAGPPRIPPPRSAAEDSGHWPGALDGGIPAPRPPTADETPTDETPTDETPTDEVAADETPTDEVAADETPVDQTPAERTPEPQTAPAAGSEPEATPTPEPRPGLEPEPALGPEPEPTPAPGPEANPEPEPEPRPAPEPRPDAEPPASASLPAPAPVVAPVPPATPAPPAVPLAAPTPSAAHRLSHDLLRSLLGAWALTACSQEETSAVEAHLNHCPSCAEEALRLRDAVGLLHTEHSLDLDPMLRSRVLAGCLGRRPARIPMPGWAGAYDAEAARLDALLRDMGEAEWRAPVRLKWFDGRRLIGRDTTVAGVIGHLMVVDGIVAASLGLPDPMGAGAPGSPLARTEAYWHHEPGAAYGAGPPGAVRELWREQGHALVRTVSFAGRGVAELDVPYGDFALPIRDAFLDRALECWVHAGDIAEAIDYPYEPPASAHLKAMIDLCARLLPGTLAERRRAGLASPPRRLVEAGTPGRTLHLQVEGTGGGDWYIPLDSPAAAAAPEEAVATIALDQEAFYLLASGHVPPQEAAAGLSGDTEAIRDVLFATASLSRL
;
A
#
# COMPACT_ATOMS: atom_id res chain seq x y z
N MET A 1 -2.56 24.37 -70.24
CA MET A 1 -2.83 25.66 -70.90
C MET A 1 -3.79 26.46 -70.03
N THR A 2 -3.32 27.60 -69.51
CA THR A 2 -4.03 28.85 -69.14
C THR A 2 -5.33 28.76 -68.33
N GLY A 3 -5.52 29.36 -67.15
CA GLY A 3 -4.78 30.42 -66.45
C GLY A 3 -5.75 31.56 -66.03
N ARG A 4 -5.32 32.29 -64.98
CA ARG A 4 -5.88 33.52 -64.36
C ARG A 4 -6.82 33.27 -63.18
N GLY A 5 -6.63 33.84 -62.00
CA GLY A 5 -5.83 35.00 -61.58
C GLY A 5 -6.70 35.77 -60.58
N GLY A 6 -6.31 35.87 -59.32
CA GLY A 6 -5.52 37.00 -58.82
C GLY A 6 -5.75 37.20 -57.32
N PRO A 7 -4.92 38.04 -56.66
CA PRO A 7 -4.38 37.76 -55.33
C PRO A 7 -4.66 38.86 -54.26
N ASP A 8 -4.38 38.54 -52.99
CA ASP A 8 -3.75 39.31 -51.86
C ASP A 8 -4.00 40.84 -51.67
N PRO A 9 -3.50 41.52 -50.61
CA PRO A 9 -2.88 41.08 -49.36
C PRO A 9 -3.36 41.86 -48.10
N TYR A 10 -2.89 41.41 -46.94
CA TYR A 10 -2.70 42.21 -45.72
C TYR A 10 -1.24 42.70 -45.70
N ASP A 11 -1.00 44.01 -45.55
CA ASP A 11 0.08 44.54 -44.68
C ASP A 11 0.06 46.08 -44.52
N ASP A 12 0.62 46.48 -43.37
CA ASP A 12 1.36 47.72 -43.08
C ASP A 12 0.70 49.04 -42.57
N ALA A 13 1.16 49.39 -41.35
CA ALA A 13 1.89 50.62 -40.98
C ALA A 13 1.19 51.80 -40.25
N TYR A 14 1.75 52.08 -39.06
CA TYR A 14 2.13 53.35 -38.43
C TYR A 14 1.36 54.65 -38.71
N GLY A 15 0.97 55.34 -37.62
CA GLY A 15 0.60 56.76 -37.61
C GLY A 15 0.61 57.37 -36.20
N GLU A 16 1.56 58.28 -35.99
CA GLU A 16 1.78 59.09 -34.78
C GLU A 16 0.74 60.21 -34.58
N GLY A 17 0.60 60.70 -33.34
CA GLY A 17 0.70 62.14 -33.08
C GLY A 17 -0.52 62.95 -32.58
N SER A 18 -0.42 63.36 -31.31
CA SER A 18 -0.55 64.76 -30.83
C SER A 18 -1.83 65.31 -30.16
N GLY A 19 -1.59 65.89 -28.97
CA GLY A 19 -2.41 66.87 -28.22
C GLY A 19 -2.49 66.48 -26.73
N GLY A 20 -1.67 66.96 -25.78
CA GLY A 20 -1.28 68.34 -25.40
C GLY A 20 -1.96 68.68 -24.07
N SER A 21 -1.32 68.53 -22.90
CA SER A 21 -0.42 69.48 -22.17
C SER A 21 -1.12 70.31 -21.06
N GLY A 22 -0.50 70.32 -19.88
CA GLY A 22 -0.74 71.19 -18.70
C GLY A 22 -0.55 70.40 -17.39
N ASP A 23 0.66 70.24 -16.83
CA ASP A 23 1.51 71.21 -16.08
C ASP A 23 0.80 71.75 -14.81
N GLY A 24 1.33 71.69 -13.58
CA GLY A 24 2.66 71.33 -13.13
C GLY A 24 2.78 71.18 -11.60
N ARG A 25 3.91 70.57 -11.23
CA ARG A 25 4.78 70.62 -10.03
C ARG A 25 4.27 71.31 -8.75
N ASP A 26 4.42 70.61 -7.63
CA ASP A 26 5.31 71.00 -6.52
C ASP A 26 5.52 69.83 -5.54
N GLY A 27 6.76 69.65 -5.06
CA GLY A 27 7.11 68.91 -3.85
C GLY A 27 8.19 69.68 -3.10
N PRO A 28 8.87 69.16 -2.06
CA PRO A 28 8.48 68.20 -1.03
C PRO A 28 8.74 68.77 0.41
N GLY A 29 8.34 68.05 1.48
CA GLY A 29 8.64 68.50 2.85
C GLY A 29 8.43 67.46 3.97
N ARG A 30 9.49 66.67 4.22
CA ARG A 30 9.98 66.05 5.49
C ARG A 30 9.00 65.73 6.65
N GLY A 31 9.12 64.49 7.13
CA GLY A 31 9.38 64.21 8.56
C GLY A 31 8.67 62.99 9.17
N SER A 32 9.40 61.89 9.35
CA SER A 32 9.71 61.24 10.64
C SER A 32 9.98 59.75 10.48
N ASP A 33 11.24 59.40 10.74
CA ASP A 33 11.74 58.03 10.90
C ASP A 33 11.15 57.40 12.18
N ALA A 34 10.75 56.13 12.08
CA ALA A 34 10.47 55.28 13.23
C ALA A 34 11.40 54.06 13.19
N GLU A 35 12.28 53.95 14.19
CA GLU A 35 13.21 52.84 14.42
C GLU A 35 12.48 51.50 14.66
N PRO A 36 13.05 50.36 14.23
CA PRO A 36 12.59 49.03 14.61
C PRO A 36 13.13 48.62 16.00
N PRO A 37 12.34 47.87 16.82
CA PRO A 37 12.81 47.42 18.13
C PRO A 37 13.86 46.32 18.00
N SER A 38 14.94 46.49 18.77
CA SER A 38 16.09 45.61 18.88
C SER A 38 16.00 44.77 20.16
N HIS A 39 15.53 43.52 20.06
CA HIS A 39 15.84 42.47 21.05
C HIS A 39 15.73 41.08 20.39
N PRO A 40 16.70 40.16 20.61
CA PRO A 40 16.64 38.81 20.08
C PRO A 40 15.62 37.96 20.85
N ALA A 41 14.67 37.35 20.12
CA ALA A 41 13.77 36.35 20.67
C ALA A 41 14.55 35.09 21.06
N GLY A 42 14.46 34.69 22.33
CA GLY A 42 15.00 33.41 22.80
C GLY A 42 14.24 32.21 22.21
N PRO A 43 14.80 30.99 22.28
CA PRO A 43 14.22 29.80 21.64
C PRO A 43 12.83 29.45 22.23
N PRO A 44 11.93 28.89 21.41
CA PRO A 44 10.56 28.60 21.83
C PRO A 44 10.52 27.55 22.96
N ARG A 45 9.75 27.84 24.01
CA ARG A 45 9.51 26.91 25.13
C ARG A 45 8.47 25.87 24.72
N ILE A 46 8.82 24.59 24.82
CA ILE A 46 7.93 23.44 24.64
C ILE A 46 6.93 23.40 25.80
N PRO A 47 5.60 23.45 25.55
CA PRO A 47 4.61 23.25 26.61
C PRO A 47 4.52 21.75 27.01
N PRO A 48 4.27 21.43 28.29
CA PRO A 48 4.16 20.03 28.73
C PRO A 48 2.93 19.34 28.15
N PRO A 49 2.97 17.99 27.99
CA PRO A 49 1.87 17.22 27.40
C PRO A 49 0.61 17.31 28.26
N ARG A 50 -0.53 17.58 27.62
CA ARG A 50 -1.86 17.53 28.26
C ARG A 50 -2.32 16.07 28.38
N SER A 51 -2.94 15.74 29.51
CA SER A 51 -3.44 14.40 29.84
C SER A 51 -4.64 13.99 28.97
N ALA A 52 -4.62 12.74 28.50
CA ALA A 52 -5.52 12.15 27.52
C ALA A 52 -6.94 11.78 28.03
N ALA A 53 -7.62 12.68 28.76
CA ALA A 53 -8.93 12.36 29.35
C ALA A 53 -10.09 13.28 28.93
N GLU A 54 -9.89 14.22 28.01
CA GLU A 54 -10.95 15.14 27.56
C GLU A 54 -10.81 15.38 26.06
N ASP A 55 -11.38 14.51 25.23
CA ASP A 55 -12.43 14.93 24.28
C ASP A 55 -13.15 13.70 23.74
N SER A 56 -14.34 13.46 24.27
CA SER A 56 -15.28 12.46 23.79
C SER A 56 -16.47 13.20 23.23
N GLY A 57 -16.63 13.19 21.92
CA GLY A 57 -17.92 13.45 21.29
C GLY A 57 -17.91 14.45 20.13
N HIS A 58 -18.77 14.13 19.18
CA HIS A 58 -19.33 14.96 18.11
C HIS A 58 -18.61 14.95 16.75
N TRP A 59 -19.20 14.16 15.83
CA TRP A 59 -19.11 14.37 14.39
C TRP A 59 -19.60 15.79 14.05
N PRO A 60 -18.81 16.63 13.35
CA PRO A 60 -19.33 17.84 12.74
C PRO A 60 -19.95 17.53 11.38
N GLY A 61 -21.25 17.78 11.26
CA GLY A 61 -21.94 18.26 10.05
C GLY A 61 -21.88 17.39 8.79
N ALA A 62 -22.95 16.63 8.55
CA ALA A 62 -23.36 16.31 7.19
C ALA A 62 -23.53 17.60 6.38
N LEU A 63 -23.10 17.59 5.12
CA LEU A 63 -23.21 18.71 4.18
C LEU A 63 -24.69 19.14 4.08
N ASP A 64 -25.02 20.31 4.62
CA ASP A 64 -26.36 20.89 4.56
C ASP A 64 -26.64 21.41 3.15
N GLY A 65 -27.44 20.65 2.40
CA GLY A 65 -27.86 21.00 1.04
C GLY A 65 -29.10 20.20 0.62
N GLY A 66 -30.21 20.35 1.34
CA GLY A 66 -31.44 19.59 1.11
C GLY A 66 -32.10 19.85 -0.25
N ILE A 67 -32.35 18.76 -1.00
CA ILE A 67 -33.33 18.70 -2.10
C ILE A 67 -34.64 18.14 -1.51
N PRO A 68 -35.82 18.73 -1.75
CA PRO A 68 -37.06 18.26 -1.15
C PRO A 68 -37.55 16.96 -1.79
N ALA A 69 -37.74 15.91 -0.98
CA ALA A 69 -38.34 14.65 -1.40
C ALA A 69 -39.86 14.77 -1.62
N PRO A 70 -40.45 14.05 -2.60
CA PRO A 70 -41.90 14.00 -2.81
C PRO A 70 -42.60 13.11 -1.77
N ARG A 71 -43.80 13.53 -1.34
CA ARG A 71 -44.66 12.84 -0.36
C ARG A 71 -45.13 11.45 -0.86
N PRO A 72 -45.20 10.43 0.01
CA PRO A 72 -45.86 9.16 -0.32
C PRO A 72 -47.38 9.21 -0.03
N PRO A 73 -48.19 8.40 -0.73
CA PRO A 73 -49.61 8.21 -0.41
C PRO A 73 -49.80 7.20 0.74
N THR A 74 -50.85 7.45 1.51
CA THR A 74 -51.35 6.66 2.65
C THR A 74 -51.92 5.31 2.23
N ALA A 75 -51.68 4.26 3.02
CA ALA A 75 -52.52 3.07 3.04
C ALA A 75 -52.58 2.48 4.45
N ASP A 76 -53.77 2.00 4.75
CA ASP A 76 -54.36 1.67 6.05
C ASP A 76 -54.42 0.14 6.23
N GLU A 77 -54.59 -0.25 7.49
CA GLU A 77 -55.09 -1.55 8.02
C GLU A 77 -54.25 -2.85 7.89
N THR A 78 -53.78 -3.30 9.06
CA THR A 78 -53.45 -4.70 9.42
C THR A 78 -54.72 -5.55 9.61
N PRO A 79 -54.62 -6.89 9.55
CA PRO A 79 -54.81 -7.61 10.82
C PRO A 79 -53.92 -8.85 11.05
N THR A 80 -53.77 -9.11 12.36
CA THR A 80 -53.29 -10.27 13.13
C THR A 80 -53.80 -11.65 12.66
N ASP A 81 -53.00 -12.72 12.81
CA ASP A 81 -53.31 -13.77 13.81
C ASP A 81 -52.20 -14.83 14.05
N GLU A 82 -52.19 -15.24 15.32
CA GLU A 82 -51.68 -16.38 16.09
C GLU A 82 -50.61 -17.42 15.65
N THR A 83 -49.82 -17.76 16.66
CA THR A 83 -48.84 -18.86 16.74
C THR A 83 -49.47 -20.11 17.36
N PRO A 84 -48.87 -21.29 17.13
CA PRO A 84 -48.79 -22.25 18.22
C PRO A 84 -47.41 -22.88 18.40
N THR A 85 -47.11 -23.07 19.68
CA THR A 85 -46.04 -23.82 20.34
C THR A 85 -45.96 -25.29 19.93
N ASP A 86 -44.75 -25.88 19.90
CA ASP A 86 -44.55 -27.21 20.48
C ASP A 86 -43.10 -27.49 20.91
N GLU A 87 -43.00 -28.47 21.81
CA GLU A 87 -41.97 -28.74 22.79
C GLU A 87 -40.69 -29.43 22.29
N THR A 88 -39.67 -29.36 23.15
CA THR A 88 -38.38 -30.06 23.03
C THR A 88 -38.48 -31.50 23.56
N PRO A 89 -37.55 -32.37 23.14
CA PRO A 89 -36.96 -33.29 24.10
C PRO A 89 -35.43 -33.34 24.06
N THR A 90 -34.93 -33.61 25.26
CA THR A 90 -33.58 -33.82 25.77
C THR A 90 -32.86 -35.08 25.26
N ASP A 91 -31.53 -35.06 25.40
CA ASP A 91 -30.60 -36.15 25.81
C ASP A 91 -29.30 -36.03 25.00
N GLU A 92 -28.09 -36.37 25.45
CA GLU A 92 -27.51 -36.78 26.72
C GLU A 92 -25.98 -36.55 26.55
N VAL A 93 -25.25 -36.47 27.66
CA VAL A 93 -23.82 -36.17 27.74
C VAL A 93 -23.00 -37.48 27.66
N ALA A 94 -21.91 -37.50 26.88
CA ALA A 94 -20.88 -38.53 26.98
C ALA A 94 -19.49 -37.90 27.09
N ALA A 95 -18.70 -38.48 27.98
CA ALA A 95 -17.44 -37.97 28.52
C ALA A 95 -16.21 -38.50 27.75
N ASP A 96 -15.14 -37.71 27.93
CA ASP A 96 -13.73 -38.07 28.09
C ASP A 96 -12.90 -38.62 26.93
N GLU A 97 -11.65 -38.14 26.91
CA GLU A 97 -10.38 -38.81 26.63
C GLU A 97 -9.42 -37.87 25.87
N THR A 98 -8.48 -37.30 26.62
CA THR A 98 -7.32 -36.55 26.13
C THR A 98 -6.19 -37.49 25.68
N PRO A 99 -5.57 -37.30 24.50
CA PRO A 99 -4.29 -37.94 24.19
C PRO A 99 -3.11 -37.04 24.56
N THR A 100 -2.17 -37.60 25.31
CA THR A 100 -0.81 -37.13 25.56
C THR A 100 0.06 -37.27 24.31
N ASP A 101 0.68 -36.17 23.86
CA ASP A 101 1.69 -36.17 22.79
C ASP A 101 3.10 -36.27 23.36
N GLU A 102 3.88 -37.18 22.77
CA GLU A 102 5.28 -37.47 23.06
C GLU A 102 6.22 -36.40 22.47
N VAL A 103 7.29 -36.12 23.22
CA VAL A 103 8.32 -35.13 22.88
C VAL A 103 9.38 -35.80 22.00
N ALA A 104 9.51 -35.38 20.74
CA ALA A 104 10.60 -35.79 19.86
C ALA A 104 11.77 -34.78 19.93
N ALA A 105 12.97 -35.34 19.97
CA ALA A 105 14.22 -34.70 20.32
C ALA A 105 14.85 -33.84 19.19
N ASP A 106 15.63 -32.89 19.70
CA ASP A 106 16.59 -31.96 19.11
C ASP A 106 17.64 -32.63 18.19
N GLU A 107 17.82 -32.10 16.99
CA GLU A 107 18.97 -32.36 16.12
C GLU A 107 19.43 -31.01 15.51
N THR A 108 20.56 -30.51 16.01
CA THR A 108 21.24 -29.30 15.54
C THR A 108 22.02 -29.57 14.24
N PRO A 109 21.94 -28.74 13.18
CA PRO A 109 22.83 -28.86 12.03
C PRO A 109 24.13 -28.06 12.22
N VAL A 110 25.23 -28.71 11.85
CA VAL A 110 26.62 -28.25 11.94
C VAL A 110 26.95 -27.31 10.78
N ASP A 111 27.61 -26.20 11.12
CA ASP A 111 28.09 -25.12 10.25
C ASP A 111 29.20 -25.57 9.28
N GLN A 112 29.13 -25.15 8.01
CA GLN A 112 30.22 -25.28 7.04
C GLN A 112 30.51 -23.93 6.37
N THR A 113 31.58 -23.30 6.84
CA THR A 113 32.21 -22.09 6.31
C THR A 113 32.81 -22.29 4.91
N PRO A 114 32.57 -21.40 3.92
CA PRO A 114 33.38 -21.32 2.70
C PRO A 114 34.55 -20.34 2.85
N ALA A 115 35.68 -20.73 2.27
CA ALA A 115 36.97 -20.03 2.31
C ALA A 115 37.00 -18.71 1.50
N GLU A 116 37.68 -17.72 2.08
CA GLU A 116 38.01 -16.42 1.51
C GLU A 116 38.89 -16.51 0.25
N ARG A 117 38.62 -15.63 -0.73
CA ARG A 117 39.56 -15.27 -1.80
C ARG A 117 39.83 -13.77 -1.75
N THR A 118 41.08 -13.41 -1.52
CA THR A 118 41.65 -12.05 -1.54
C THR A 118 41.71 -11.49 -2.97
N PRO A 119 41.42 -10.19 -3.21
CA PRO A 119 41.85 -9.50 -4.42
C PRO A 119 43.01 -8.51 -4.15
N GLU A 120 43.98 -8.49 -5.06
CA GLU A 120 45.09 -7.52 -5.12
C GLU A 120 44.66 -6.18 -5.77
N PRO A 121 45.34 -5.05 -5.49
CA PRO A 121 44.90 -3.72 -5.87
C PRO A 121 45.43 -3.28 -7.25
N GLN A 122 44.65 -2.50 -7.99
CA GLN A 122 45.14 -1.78 -9.17
C GLN A 122 44.80 -0.28 -9.13
N THR A 123 45.82 0.46 -9.54
CA THR A 123 46.11 1.89 -9.44
C THR A 123 45.33 2.75 -10.43
N ALA A 124 45.01 3.99 -10.03
CA ALA A 124 44.56 5.07 -10.90
C ALA A 124 45.67 5.54 -11.87
N PRO A 125 45.32 6.29 -12.94
CA PRO A 125 45.55 7.74 -12.86
C PRO A 125 44.47 8.62 -13.51
N ALA A 126 44.62 9.93 -13.29
CA ALA A 126 43.68 11.01 -13.58
C ALA A 126 43.99 11.81 -14.87
N ALA A 127 42.93 12.52 -15.33
CA ALA A 127 42.87 13.84 -15.98
C ALA A 127 43.36 14.05 -17.42
N GLY A 128 42.49 14.68 -18.24
CA GLY A 128 42.89 15.55 -19.37
C GLY A 128 41.94 15.63 -20.57
N SER A 129 41.08 16.65 -20.57
CA SER A 129 40.68 17.55 -21.69
C SER A 129 40.13 17.01 -23.04
N GLU A 130 38.92 17.47 -23.39
CA GLU A 130 38.36 17.67 -24.75
C GLU A 130 39.12 18.80 -25.53
N PRO A 131 38.89 19.12 -26.84
CA PRO A 131 37.74 18.78 -27.70
C PRO A 131 38.00 18.47 -29.20
N GLU A 132 36.89 18.15 -29.90
CA GLU A 132 36.53 18.41 -31.31
C GLU A 132 37.36 17.83 -32.47
N ALA A 133 36.75 16.91 -33.25
CA ALA A 133 36.80 16.90 -34.73
C ALA A 133 35.88 15.83 -35.34
N THR A 134 34.90 16.25 -36.12
CA THR A 134 34.19 15.42 -37.12
C THR A 134 35.14 15.07 -38.27
N PRO A 135 35.02 13.86 -38.86
CA PRO A 135 34.69 13.84 -40.29
C PRO A 135 33.74 12.70 -40.74
N THR A 136 33.15 12.97 -41.90
CA THR A 136 32.16 12.27 -42.76
C THR A 136 32.64 10.90 -43.33
N PRO A 137 31.87 10.14 -44.16
CA PRO A 137 31.57 8.71 -43.91
C PRO A 137 32.12 7.70 -44.97
N GLU A 138 31.94 6.41 -44.64
CA GLU A 138 31.96 5.18 -45.49
C GLU A 138 33.33 4.68 -46.04
N PRO A 139 33.61 3.35 -46.02
CA PRO A 139 32.84 2.35 -46.79
C PRO A 139 32.57 0.99 -46.10
N ARG A 140 31.57 0.29 -46.64
CA ARG A 140 31.18 -1.10 -46.31
C ARG A 140 32.34 -2.09 -46.47
N PRO A 141 32.60 -2.99 -45.50
CA PRO A 141 33.37 -4.20 -45.73
C PRO A 141 32.45 -5.35 -46.20
N GLY A 142 32.97 -6.11 -47.16
CA GLY A 142 32.30 -7.22 -47.82
C GLY A 142 32.10 -8.46 -46.94
N LEU A 143 31.25 -9.32 -47.48
CA LEU A 143 30.87 -10.64 -47.00
C LEU A 143 32.10 -11.52 -46.71
N GLU A 144 32.25 -11.97 -45.47
CA GLU A 144 33.11 -13.11 -45.12
C GLU A 144 32.32 -14.43 -45.31
N PRO A 145 32.97 -15.51 -45.79
CA PRO A 145 32.32 -16.79 -46.03
C PRO A 145 32.11 -17.59 -44.73
N GLU A 146 31.00 -18.32 -44.65
CA GLU A 146 30.61 -19.17 -43.53
C GLU A 146 31.67 -20.23 -43.16
N PRO A 147 31.91 -20.52 -41.86
CA PRO A 147 32.73 -21.64 -41.45
C PRO A 147 31.97 -22.96 -41.60
N ALA A 148 32.65 -23.96 -42.17
CA ALA A 148 32.12 -25.31 -42.39
C ALA A 148 31.73 -26.02 -41.08
N LEU A 149 30.52 -26.59 -41.08
CA LEU A 149 29.97 -27.44 -40.03
C LEU A 149 30.84 -28.70 -39.85
N GLY A 150 31.32 -28.94 -38.62
CA GLY A 150 31.87 -30.24 -38.20
C GLY A 150 30.76 -31.29 -38.04
N PRO A 151 31.11 -32.60 -38.02
CA PRO A 151 30.13 -33.67 -37.98
C PRO A 151 29.36 -33.73 -36.64
N GLU A 152 28.06 -34.00 -36.73
CA GLU A 152 27.13 -34.16 -35.60
C GLU A 152 27.58 -35.26 -34.61
N PRO A 153 27.40 -35.07 -33.29
CA PRO A 153 27.54 -36.14 -32.32
C PRO A 153 26.34 -37.11 -32.36
N GLU A 154 26.61 -38.42 -32.25
CA GLU A 154 25.61 -39.48 -32.24
C GLU A 154 24.59 -39.35 -31.09
N PRO A 155 23.31 -39.71 -31.29
CA PRO A 155 22.29 -39.62 -30.26
C PRO A 155 22.47 -40.68 -29.17
N THR A 156 22.33 -40.25 -27.91
CA THR A 156 22.29 -41.11 -26.72
C THR A 156 21.00 -41.96 -26.73
N PRO A 157 21.00 -43.23 -26.29
CA PRO A 157 19.79 -44.05 -26.31
C PRO A 157 18.79 -43.61 -25.23
N ALA A 158 17.51 -43.59 -25.58
CA ALA A 158 16.41 -43.25 -24.70
C ALA A 158 16.29 -44.21 -23.49
N PRO A 159 15.87 -43.73 -22.30
CA PRO A 159 15.55 -44.59 -21.18
C PRO A 159 14.26 -45.39 -21.49
N GLY A 160 14.24 -46.66 -21.07
CA GLY A 160 13.08 -47.55 -21.24
C GLY A 160 11.86 -47.13 -20.41
N PRO A 161 10.67 -47.67 -20.71
CA PRO A 161 9.43 -47.21 -20.09
C PRO A 161 9.37 -47.58 -18.61
N GLU A 162 9.14 -46.58 -17.76
CA GLU A 162 8.80 -46.77 -16.35
C GLU A 162 7.45 -47.48 -16.22
N ALA A 163 7.35 -48.38 -15.23
CA ALA A 163 6.15 -49.15 -14.95
C ALA A 163 5.02 -48.23 -14.46
N ASN A 164 3.82 -48.48 -15.00
CA ASN A 164 2.60 -47.75 -14.68
C ASN A 164 2.25 -47.89 -13.18
N PRO A 165 2.00 -46.80 -12.42
CA PRO A 165 1.54 -46.90 -11.05
C PRO A 165 0.11 -47.50 -10.99
N GLU A 166 -0.15 -48.33 -9.98
CA GLU A 166 -1.48 -48.89 -9.71
C GLU A 166 -2.54 -47.79 -9.51
N PRO A 167 -3.78 -48.00 -9.98
CA PRO A 167 -4.83 -46.99 -9.84
C PRO A 167 -5.26 -46.84 -8.37
N GLU A 168 -5.33 -45.59 -7.91
CA GLU A 168 -5.93 -45.20 -6.63
C GLU A 168 -7.41 -45.64 -6.55
N PRO A 169 -7.89 -46.10 -5.39
CA PRO A 169 -9.29 -46.48 -5.23
C PRO A 169 -10.22 -45.26 -5.29
N GLU A 170 -11.32 -45.39 -6.04
CA GLU A 170 -12.31 -44.32 -6.25
C GLU A 170 -12.85 -43.73 -4.92
N PRO A 171 -13.02 -42.39 -4.85
CA PRO A 171 -13.63 -41.75 -3.68
C PRO A 171 -15.12 -42.11 -3.59
N ARG A 172 -15.57 -42.44 -2.37
CA ARG A 172 -16.99 -42.72 -2.09
C ARG A 172 -17.86 -41.51 -2.44
N PRO A 173 -19.07 -41.72 -3.00
CA PRO A 173 -19.97 -40.62 -3.33
C PRO A 173 -20.40 -39.86 -2.08
N ALA A 174 -20.41 -38.53 -2.19
CA ALA A 174 -20.90 -37.62 -1.16
C ALA A 174 -22.39 -37.87 -0.87
N PRO A 175 -22.84 -37.73 0.40
CA PRO A 175 -24.26 -37.85 0.73
C PRO A 175 -25.08 -36.75 0.04
N GLU A 176 -26.25 -37.12 -0.47
CA GLU A 176 -27.19 -36.22 -1.14
C GLU A 176 -27.59 -35.01 -0.27
N PRO A 177 -27.80 -33.82 -0.86
CA PRO A 177 -28.19 -32.63 -0.14
C PRO A 177 -29.60 -32.79 0.45
N ARG A 178 -29.74 -32.45 1.72
CA ARG A 178 -31.05 -32.34 2.39
C ARG A 178 -31.86 -31.21 1.73
N PRO A 179 -33.19 -31.34 1.60
CA PRO A 179 -34.03 -30.30 1.04
C PRO A 179 -33.95 -29.01 1.88
N ASP A 180 -33.96 -27.88 1.18
CA ASP A 180 -33.79 -26.53 1.68
C ASP A 180 -34.68 -26.23 2.89
N ALA A 181 -34.05 -25.78 3.98
CA ALA A 181 -34.76 -25.11 5.06
C ALA A 181 -35.16 -23.71 4.57
N GLU A 182 -36.41 -23.32 4.80
CA GLU A 182 -36.94 -21.98 4.57
C GLU A 182 -36.01 -20.87 5.12
N PRO A 183 -35.95 -19.71 4.46
CA PRO A 183 -35.12 -18.60 4.92
C PRO A 183 -35.65 -18.08 6.26
N PRO A 184 -34.77 -17.75 7.23
CA PRO A 184 -35.24 -17.13 8.47
C PRO A 184 -35.83 -15.75 8.14
N ALA A 185 -37.03 -15.51 8.64
CA ALA A 185 -37.66 -14.20 8.66
C ALA A 185 -36.72 -13.17 9.32
N SER A 186 -36.68 -11.97 8.75
CA SER A 186 -35.91 -10.81 9.23
C SER A 186 -35.83 -10.71 10.75
N ALA A 187 -34.64 -10.91 11.29
CA ALA A 187 -34.36 -10.56 12.68
C ALA A 187 -34.49 -9.03 12.83
N SER A 188 -35.49 -8.63 13.61
CA SER A 188 -35.62 -7.24 14.07
C SER A 188 -34.39 -6.85 14.88
N LEU A 189 -33.94 -5.61 14.66
CA LEU A 189 -32.87 -4.96 15.41
C LEU A 189 -33.11 -5.08 16.93
N PRO A 190 -32.07 -5.31 17.75
CA PRO A 190 -32.23 -5.28 19.20
C PRO A 190 -32.63 -3.86 19.64
N ALA A 191 -33.67 -3.77 20.47
CA ALA A 191 -34.11 -2.52 21.09
C ALA A 191 -32.99 -1.89 21.95
N PRO A 192 -32.96 -0.56 22.08
CA PRO A 192 -31.98 0.12 22.94
C PRO A 192 -32.17 -0.30 24.39
N ALA A 193 -31.07 -0.61 25.07
CA ALA A 193 -31.05 -0.95 26.49
C ALA A 193 -31.68 0.17 27.35
N PRO A 194 -32.38 -0.17 28.45
CA PRO A 194 -32.96 0.84 29.33
C PRO A 194 -31.85 1.66 30.00
N VAL A 195 -32.08 2.98 30.06
CA VAL A 195 -31.24 3.94 30.79
C VAL A 195 -31.13 3.49 32.26
N VAL A 196 -29.94 3.07 32.66
CA VAL A 196 -29.62 2.76 34.05
C VAL A 196 -29.57 4.08 34.84
N ALA A 197 -30.43 4.18 35.84
CA ALA A 197 -30.46 5.30 36.78
C ALA A 197 -29.11 5.46 37.53
N PRO A 198 -28.72 6.67 37.94
CA PRO A 198 -27.44 6.90 38.61
C PRO A 198 -27.40 6.16 39.96
N VAL A 199 -26.39 5.31 40.11
CA VAL A 199 -26.07 4.63 41.37
C VAL A 199 -25.67 5.69 42.41
N PRO A 200 -26.20 5.66 43.64
CA PRO A 200 -25.80 6.60 44.69
C PRO A 200 -24.32 6.37 45.09
N PRO A 201 -23.61 7.41 45.59
CA PRO A 201 -22.20 7.29 45.90
C PRO A 201 -21.97 6.24 47.00
N ALA A 202 -21.12 5.26 46.69
CA ALA A 202 -20.68 4.25 47.63
C ALA A 202 -19.93 4.90 48.80
N THR A 203 -20.29 4.49 50.00
CA THR A 203 -19.59 4.77 51.26
C THR A 203 -18.09 4.43 51.10
N PRO A 204 -17.14 5.26 51.58
CA PRO A 204 -15.72 4.98 51.41
C PRO A 204 -15.35 3.68 52.12
N ALA A 205 -14.77 2.75 51.36
CA ALA A 205 -14.17 1.54 51.89
C ALA A 205 -13.06 1.90 52.90
N PRO A 206 -12.85 1.09 53.95
CA PRO A 206 -11.70 1.27 54.83
C PRO A 206 -10.41 1.17 53.99
N PRO A 207 -9.34 1.90 54.35
CA PRO A 207 -8.11 1.88 53.57
C PRO A 207 -7.64 0.44 53.42
N ALA A 208 -7.40 0.04 52.17
CA ALA A 208 -6.74 -1.21 51.86
C ALA A 208 -5.43 -1.24 52.66
N VAL A 209 -5.32 -2.22 53.56
CA VAL A 209 -4.03 -2.60 54.12
C VAL A 209 -3.14 -2.87 52.90
N PRO A 210 -1.97 -2.22 52.78
CA PRO A 210 -1.08 -2.54 51.68
C PRO A 210 -0.82 -4.03 51.77
N LEU A 211 -1.14 -4.78 50.70
CA LEU A 211 -0.51 -6.08 50.52
C LEU A 211 0.97 -5.79 50.66
N ALA A 212 1.59 -6.35 51.70
CA ALA A 212 3.01 -6.19 51.92
C ALA A 212 3.68 -6.50 50.59
N ALA A 213 4.41 -5.51 50.06
CA ALA A 213 5.34 -5.75 48.97
C ALA A 213 6.10 -7.05 49.31
N PRO A 214 6.37 -7.95 48.36
CA PRO A 214 7.29 -9.04 48.63
C PRO A 214 8.50 -8.39 49.29
N THR A 215 8.73 -8.73 50.55
CA THR A 215 9.93 -8.31 51.27
C THR A 215 11.06 -8.55 50.30
N PRO A 216 11.90 -7.54 49.97
CA PRO A 216 13.07 -7.80 49.16
C PRO A 216 13.78 -8.94 49.87
N SER A 217 13.81 -10.10 49.21
CA SER A 217 14.64 -11.23 49.62
C SER A 217 15.95 -10.60 50.02
N ALA A 218 16.30 -10.70 51.30
CA ALA A 218 17.33 -9.90 51.93
C ALA A 218 18.48 -9.78 50.96
N ALA A 219 18.57 -8.61 50.30
CA ALA A 219 19.56 -8.37 49.28
C ALA A 219 20.86 -8.63 50.01
N HIS A 220 21.49 -9.77 49.72
CA HIS A 220 22.84 -10.00 50.16
C HIS A 220 23.56 -8.80 49.58
N ARG A 221 23.93 -7.84 50.43
CA ARG A 221 24.82 -6.76 50.04
C ARG A 221 26.02 -7.51 49.51
N LEU A 222 26.12 -7.59 48.18
CA LEU A 222 27.16 -8.35 47.54
C LEU A 222 28.45 -7.84 48.17
N SER A 223 29.26 -8.76 48.67
CA SER A 223 30.46 -8.35 49.37
C SER A 223 31.29 -7.46 48.45
N HIS A 224 32.06 -6.55 49.03
CA HIS A 224 32.96 -5.69 48.26
C HIS A 224 33.84 -6.51 47.32
N ASP A 225 34.33 -7.67 47.75
CA ASP A 225 35.17 -8.55 46.94
C ASP A 225 34.42 -9.15 45.75
N LEU A 226 33.14 -9.50 45.93
CA LEU A 226 32.28 -9.98 44.86
C LEU A 226 31.97 -8.87 43.85
N LEU A 227 31.61 -7.68 44.32
CA LEU A 227 31.36 -6.52 43.45
C LEU A 227 32.62 -6.09 42.68
N ARG A 228 33.78 -6.14 43.33
CA ARG A 228 35.08 -5.92 42.67
C ARG A 228 35.36 -6.98 41.60
N SER A 229 35.02 -8.24 41.86
CA SER A 229 35.19 -9.32 40.87
C SER A 229 34.27 -9.17 39.65
N LEU A 230 33.11 -8.54 39.81
CA LEU A 230 32.16 -8.27 38.73
C LEU A 230 32.57 -7.10 37.83
N LEU A 231 33.57 -6.28 38.20
CA LEU A 231 33.95 -5.09 37.41
C LEU A 231 34.34 -5.42 35.97
N GLY A 232 35.01 -6.56 35.74
CA GLY A 232 35.38 -7.01 34.39
C GLY A 232 34.16 -7.42 33.56
N ALA A 233 33.23 -8.19 34.14
CA ALA A 233 31.99 -8.59 33.48
C ALA A 233 31.08 -7.38 33.23
N TRP A 234 31.02 -6.44 34.18
CA TRP A 234 30.29 -5.19 34.06
C TRP A 234 30.89 -4.29 32.96
N ALA A 235 32.22 -4.20 32.87
CA ALA A 235 32.89 -3.45 31.80
C ALA A 235 32.61 -4.03 30.40
N LEU A 236 32.34 -5.34 30.30
CA LEU A 236 31.95 -6.03 29.06
C LEU A 236 30.42 -6.06 28.84
N THR A 237 29.62 -5.43 29.70
CA THR A 237 28.15 -5.46 29.64
C THR A 237 27.55 -6.88 29.77
N ALA A 238 28.25 -7.79 30.46
CA ALA A 238 27.89 -9.20 30.61
C ALA A 238 27.22 -9.54 31.95
N CYS A 239 26.94 -8.54 32.80
CA CYS A 239 26.23 -8.73 34.06
C CYS A 239 24.70 -8.77 33.86
N SER A 240 23.99 -9.47 34.74
CA SER A 240 22.53 -9.34 34.85
C SER A 240 22.11 -7.93 35.29
N GLN A 241 20.82 -7.61 35.16
CA GLN A 241 20.28 -6.30 35.56
C GLN A 241 20.46 -6.04 37.07
N GLU A 242 20.32 -7.08 37.90
CA GLU A 242 20.48 -7.01 39.35
C GLU A 242 21.95 -6.76 39.73
N GLU A 243 22.89 -7.46 39.10
CA GLU A 243 24.34 -7.29 39.31
C GLU A 243 24.82 -5.93 38.81
N THR A 244 24.33 -5.48 37.66
CA THR A 244 24.66 -4.15 37.10
C THR A 244 24.25 -3.04 38.07
N SER A 245 23.01 -3.11 38.58
CA SER A 245 22.50 -2.14 39.56
C SER A 245 23.33 -2.15 40.85
N ALA A 246 23.75 -3.34 41.30
CA ALA A 246 24.55 -3.48 42.51
C ALA A 246 25.98 -2.95 42.34
N VAL A 247 26.61 -3.17 41.19
CA VAL A 247 27.93 -2.63 40.84
C VAL A 247 27.88 -1.11 40.74
N GLU A 248 26.92 -0.54 39.99
CA GLU A 248 26.79 0.92 39.85
C GLU A 248 26.56 1.63 41.18
N ALA A 249 25.70 1.07 42.03
CA ALA A 249 25.50 1.59 43.39
C ALA A 249 26.79 1.57 44.22
N HIS A 250 27.64 0.57 44.02
CA HIS A 250 28.93 0.45 44.69
C HIS A 250 29.99 1.42 44.16
N LEU A 251 30.07 1.64 42.84
CA LEU A 251 31.01 2.58 42.22
C LEU A 251 30.85 4.01 42.76
N ASN A 252 29.61 4.43 43.06
CA ASN A 252 29.32 5.74 43.66
C ASN A 252 29.94 5.93 45.07
N HIS A 253 30.30 4.85 45.75
CA HIS A 253 30.76 4.87 47.14
C HIS A 253 32.18 4.31 47.32
N CYS A 254 32.83 3.81 46.25
CA CYS A 254 34.16 3.21 46.31
C CYS A 254 35.07 3.76 45.19
N PRO A 255 35.89 4.79 45.49
CA PRO A 255 36.76 5.42 44.50
C PRO A 255 37.74 4.47 43.81
N SER A 256 38.27 3.48 44.53
CA SER A 256 39.21 2.49 43.95
C SER A 256 38.55 1.58 42.93
N CYS A 257 37.30 1.16 43.18
CA CYS A 257 36.55 0.34 42.24
C CYS A 257 36.05 1.18 41.05
N ALA A 258 35.72 2.46 41.26
CA ALA A 258 35.39 3.38 40.17
C ALA A 258 36.58 3.62 39.23
N GLU A 259 37.79 3.83 39.78
CA GLU A 259 39.00 3.99 38.99
C GLU A 259 39.34 2.72 38.20
N GLU A 260 39.23 1.55 38.83
CA GLU A 260 39.43 0.26 38.16
C GLU A 260 38.37 0.01 37.08
N ALA A 261 37.10 0.35 37.33
CA ALA A 261 36.02 0.23 36.36
C ALA A 261 36.25 1.11 35.12
N LEU A 262 36.78 2.33 35.30
CA LEU A 262 37.17 3.21 34.18
C LEU A 262 38.31 2.60 33.37
N ARG A 263 39.37 2.12 34.04
CA ARG A 263 40.50 1.45 33.36
C ARG A 263 40.06 0.21 32.59
N LEU A 264 39.16 -0.59 33.16
CA LEU A 264 38.62 -1.76 32.48
C LEU A 264 37.76 -1.38 31.27
N ARG A 265 36.95 -0.31 31.35
CA ARG A 265 36.21 0.21 30.18
C ARG A 265 37.13 0.75 29.10
N ASP A 266 38.17 1.47 29.46
CA ASP A 266 39.19 1.95 28.51
C ASP A 266 39.89 0.77 27.84
N ALA A 267 40.24 -0.28 28.60
CA ALA A 267 40.83 -1.50 28.08
C ALA A 267 39.88 -2.30 27.17
N VAL A 268 38.59 -2.36 27.50
CA VAL A 268 37.55 -2.95 26.62
C VAL A 268 37.48 -2.18 25.30
N GLY A 269 37.60 -0.84 25.33
CA GLY A 269 37.70 -0.02 24.13
C GLY A 269 38.89 -0.36 23.23
N LEU A 270 40.00 -0.85 23.80
CA LEU A 270 41.17 -1.31 23.04
C LEU A 270 41.03 -2.75 22.51
N LEU A 271 40.19 -3.57 23.15
CA LEU A 271 39.86 -4.93 22.71
C LEU A 271 38.75 -4.96 21.64
N HIS A 272 37.98 -3.88 21.55
CA HIS A 272 36.98 -3.74 20.52
C HIS A 272 37.67 -3.35 19.22
N THR A 273 37.74 -4.29 18.27
CA THR A 273 37.95 -3.95 16.86
C THR A 273 36.92 -2.88 16.49
N GLU A 274 37.29 -1.84 15.76
CA GLU A 274 36.31 -0.87 15.25
C GLU A 274 35.33 -1.60 14.33
N HIS A 275 34.20 -2.04 14.88
CA HIS A 275 33.10 -2.56 14.09
C HIS A 275 32.35 -1.36 13.52
N SER A 276 31.97 -1.43 12.24
CA SER A 276 31.15 -0.38 11.65
C SER A 276 29.90 -0.17 12.52
N LEU A 277 29.57 1.10 12.79
CA LEU A 277 28.31 1.48 13.44
C LEU A 277 27.10 1.28 12.50
N ASP A 278 27.35 0.90 11.24
CA ASP A 278 26.31 0.52 10.30
C ASP A 278 25.64 -0.77 10.77
N LEU A 279 24.46 -0.60 11.35
CA LEU A 279 23.58 -1.73 11.65
C LEU A 279 23.17 -2.39 10.33
N ASP A 280 23.13 -3.71 10.32
CA ASP A 280 22.49 -4.47 9.23
C ASP A 280 21.09 -3.85 8.97
N PRO A 281 20.78 -3.41 7.73
CA PRO A 281 19.48 -2.85 7.39
C PRO A 281 18.30 -3.77 7.75
N MET A 282 18.54 -5.08 7.78
CA MET A 282 17.57 -6.12 8.17
C MET A 282 17.48 -6.33 9.69
N LEU A 283 18.32 -5.70 10.51
CA LEU A 283 18.27 -5.85 11.96
C LEU A 283 16.91 -5.43 12.51
N ARG A 284 16.40 -4.26 12.09
CA ARG A 284 15.10 -3.76 12.55
C ARG A 284 13.97 -4.73 12.20
N SER A 285 13.92 -5.20 10.95
CA SER A 285 12.87 -6.12 10.50
C SER A 285 12.96 -7.47 11.23
N ARG A 286 14.17 -8.02 11.41
CA ARG A 286 14.40 -9.26 12.18
C ARG A 286 14.01 -9.12 13.65
N VAL A 287 14.36 -7.99 14.29
CA VAL A 287 13.98 -7.71 15.69
C VAL A 287 12.47 -7.58 15.83
N LEU A 288 11.82 -6.82 14.94
CA LEU A 288 10.36 -6.68 14.95
C LEU A 288 9.66 -8.02 14.68
N ALA A 289 10.12 -8.79 13.71
CA ALA A 289 9.60 -10.14 13.44
C ALA A 289 9.75 -11.06 14.66
N GLY A 290 10.91 -11.06 15.31
CA GLY A 290 11.14 -11.82 16.54
C GLY A 290 10.24 -11.35 17.70
N CYS A 291 10.02 -10.04 17.84
CA CYS A 291 9.11 -9.49 18.84
C CYS A 291 7.65 -9.89 18.58
N LEU A 292 7.18 -9.79 17.33
CA LEU A 292 5.82 -10.17 16.92
C LEU A 292 5.59 -11.68 17.01
N GLY A 293 6.62 -12.50 16.73
CA GLY A 293 6.56 -13.94 16.93
C GLY A 293 6.41 -14.34 18.40
N ARG A 294 7.09 -13.62 19.31
CA ARG A 294 6.95 -13.85 20.77
C ARG A 294 5.65 -13.29 21.34
N ARG A 295 5.15 -12.20 20.78
CA ARG A 295 3.93 -11.52 21.24
C ARG A 295 3.02 -11.25 20.04
N PRO A 296 2.23 -12.25 19.60
CA PRO A 296 1.33 -12.07 18.49
C PRO A 296 0.28 -10.99 18.80
N ALA A 297 -0.19 -10.32 17.76
CA ALA A 297 -1.29 -9.36 17.89
C ALA A 297 -2.54 -10.08 18.41
N ARG A 298 -3.21 -9.48 19.41
CA ARG A 298 -4.46 -10.04 19.96
C ARG A 298 -5.54 -10.14 18.87
N ILE A 299 -5.56 -9.19 17.95
CA ILE A 299 -6.43 -9.17 16.78
C ILE A 299 -5.49 -9.07 15.57
N PRO A 300 -5.25 -10.18 14.86
CA PRO A 300 -4.40 -10.15 13.68
C PRO A 300 -5.12 -9.45 12.53
N MET A 301 -4.37 -8.66 11.77
CA MET A 301 -4.86 -8.09 10.52
C MET A 301 -4.93 -9.18 9.45
N PRO A 302 -5.98 -9.20 8.60
CA PRO A 302 -6.02 -10.10 7.45
C PRO A 302 -4.84 -9.83 6.51
N GLY A 303 -4.17 -10.90 6.04
CA GLY A 303 -2.97 -10.74 5.20
C GLY A 303 -3.21 -9.94 3.91
N TRP A 304 -4.41 -10.06 3.33
CA TRP A 304 -4.82 -9.31 2.12
C TRP A 304 -5.04 -7.81 2.36
N ALA A 305 -5.20 -7.37 3.62
CA ALA A 305 -5.32 -5.95 3.95
C ALA A 305 -3.96 -5.27 4.18
N GLY A 306 -2.88 -6.04 4.32
CA GLY A 306 -1.55 -5.53 4.69
C GLY A 306 -0.94 -4.60 3.64
N ALA A 307 -1.19 -4.84 2.36
CA ALA A 307 -0.71 -3.95 1.28
C ALA A 307 -1.35 -2.57 1.39
N TYR A 308 -2.68 -2.50 1.59
CA TYR A 308 -3.39 -1.23 1.75
C TYR A 308 -2.90 -0.47 2.99
N ASP A 309 -2.83 -1.14 4.15
CA ASP A 309 -2.35 -0.52 5.40
C ASP A 309 -0.94 0.08 5.23
N ALA A 310 -0.04 -0.68 4.59
CA ALA A 310 1.33 -0.23 4.35
C ALA A 310 1.43 0.94 3.37
N GLU A 311 0.78 0.85 2.21
CA GLU A 311 0.88 1.91 1.19
C GLU A 311 0.13 3.18 1.61
N ALA A 312 -1.00 3.06 2.32
CA ALA A 312 -1.67 4.19 2.94
C ALA A 312 -0.80 4.84 4.04
N ALA A 313 -0.13 4.05 4.88
CA ALA A 313 0.78 4.60 5.90
C ALA A 313 2.00 5.30 5.29
N ARG A 314 2.52 4.78 4.17
CA ARG A 314 3.63 5.42 3.43
C ARG A 314 3.21 6.74 2.80
N LEU A 315 2.03 6.78 2.18
CA LEU A 315 1.47 8.03 1.67
C LEU A 315 1.19 9.02 2.81
N ASP A 316 0.62 8.58 3.95
CA ASP A 316 0.45 9.46 5.12
C ASP A 316 1.78 10.04 5.63
N ALA A 317 2.86 9.25 5.60
CA ALA A 317 4.19 9.72 5.97
C ALA A 317 4.71 10.80 5.02
N LEU A 318 4.51 10.66 3.70
CA LEU A 318 4.82 11.69 2.72
C LEU A 318 4.02 12.99 2.99
N LEU A 319 2.74 12.87 3.31
CA LEU A 319 1.83 14.01 3.52
C LEU A 319 2.05 14.73 4.85
N ARG A 320 2.57 14.03 5.88
CA ARG A 320 2.65 14.53 7.26
C ARG A 320 3.48 15.81 7.40
N ASP A 321 4.58 15.90 6.65
CA ASP A 321 5.55 16.98 6.78
C ASP A 321 5.35 18.09 5.74
N MET A 322 4.30 17.99 4.91
CA MET A 322 4.01 18.97 3.87
C MET A 322 3.52 20.32 4.41
N GLY A 323 4.11 21.39 3.90
CA GLY A 323 3.64 22.76 4.04
C GLY A 323 2.45 23.09 3.15
N GLU A 324 1.80 24.21 3.44
CA GLU A 324 0.57 24.66 2.76
C GLU A 324 0.73 24.90 1.25
N ALA A 325 1.95 25.20 0.79
CA ALA A 325 2.27 25.39 -0.62
C ALA A 325 2.37 24.05 -1.37
N GLU A 326 2.98 23.04 -0.76
CA GLU A 326 3.12 21.68 -1.33
C GLU A 326 1.74 21.02 -1.47
N TRP A 327 0.86 21.21 -0.48
CA TRP A 327 -0.53 20.78 -0.57
C TRP A 327 -1.32 21.39 -1.75
N ARG A 328 -0.87 22.55 -2.26
CA ARG A 328 -1.45 23.23 -3.43
C ARG A 328 -0.64 23.02 -4.70
N ALA A 329 0.43 22.23 -4.65
CA ALA A 329 1.22 21.92 -5.82
C ALA A 329 0.32 21.31 -6.91
N PRO A 330 0.46 21.74 -8.17
CA PRO A 330 -0.34 21.22 -9.26
C PRO A 330 0.04 19.76 -9.54
N VAL A 331 -0.94 18.88 -9.54
CA VAL A 331 -0.77 17.46 -9.90
C VAL A 331 -1.55 17.17 -11.18
N ARG A 332 -0.90 16.50 -12.14
CA ARG A 332 -1.53 16.03 -13.37
C ARG A 332 -1.85 14.54 -13.24
N LEU A 333 -3.08 14.21 -12.88
CA LEU A 333 -3.56 12.83 -12.92
C LEU A 333 -3.67 12.35 -14.36
N LYS A 334 -3.31 11.09 -14.61
CA LYS A 334 -3.31 10.45 -15.93
C LYS A 334 -3.99 9.08 -15.83
N TRP A 335 -4.77 8.72 -16.84
CA TRP A 335 -5.38 7.39 -16.97
C TRP A 335 -5.76 7.14 -18.44
N PHE A 336 -6.13 5.92 -18.78
CA PHE A 336 -6.49 5.52 -20.14
C PHE A 336 -8.02 5.36 -20.29
N ASP A 337 -8.65 6.14 -21.17
CA ASP A 337 -10.12 6.12 -21.38
C ASP A 337 -10.63 4.92 -22.22
N GLY A 338 -9.77 3.94 -22.44
CA GLY A 338 -10.01 2.81 -23.35
C GLY A 338 -9.54 3.05 -24.78
N ARG A 339 -9.28 4.30 -25.18
CA ARG A 339 -8.81 4.67 -26.53
C ARG A 339 -7.49 5.43 -26.51
N ARG A 340 -7.31 6.34 -25.55
CA ARG A 340 -6.13 7.21 -25.42
C ARG A 340 -5.88 7.56 -23.96
N LEU A 341 -4.68 8.03 -23.69
CA LEU A 341 -4.38 8.66 -22.42
C LEU A 341 -5.16 9.98 -22.29
N ILE A 342 -5.79 10.14 -21.14
CA ILE A 342 -6.44 11.35 -20.68
C ILE A 342 -5.70 11.83 -19.44
N GLY A 343 -5.79 13.12 -19.14
CA GLY A 343 -5.34 13.60 -17.86
C GLY A 343 -6.15 14.80 -17.37
N ARG A 344 -6.03 15.06 -16.08
CA ARG A 344 -6.77 16.07 -15.37
C ARG A 344 -5.86 16.77 -14.36
N ASP A 345 -5.87 18.09 -14.39
CA ASP A 345 -5.15 18.90 -13.41
C ASP A 345 -5.94 18.99 -12.12
N THR A 346 -5.24 18.88 -11.00
CA THR A 346 -5.75 19.05 -9.65
C THR A 346 -4.62 19.51 -8.73
N THR A 347 -4.77 19.38 -7.42
CA THR A 347 -3.71 19.61 -6.43
C THR A 347 -3.50 18.38 -5.57
N VAL A 348 -2.44 18.35 -4.75
CA VAL A 348 -2.23 17.29 -3.75
C VAL A 348 -3.48 17.08 -2.89
N ALA A 349 -4.12 18.16 -2.40
CA ALA A 349 -5.37 18.06 -1.64
C ALA A 349 -6.50 17.42 -2.47
N GLY A 350 -6.59 17.75 -3.75
CA GLY A 350 -7.56 17.18 -4.67
C GLY A 350 -7.33 15.68 -4.93
N VAL A 351 -6.08 15.23 -4.96
CA VAL A 351 -5.71 13.80 -5.06
C VAL A 351 -6.11 13.04 -3.78
N ILE A 352 -5.81 13.57 -2.60
CA ILE A 352 -6.20 12.92 -1.33
C ILE A 352 -7.72 12.90 -1.16
N GLY A 353 -8.40 13.97 -1.58
CA GLY A 353 -9.85 14.01 -1.62
C GLY A 353 -10.44 12.96 -2.57
N HIS A 354 -9.83 12.77 -3.75
CA HIS A 354 -10.18 11.69 -4.68
C HIS A 354 -10.05 10.31 -4.02
N LEU A 355 -8.88 10.01 -3.41
CA LEU A 355 -8.66 8.75 -2.70
C LEU A 355 -9.71 8.51 -1.61
N MET A 356 -9.99 9.52 -0.77
CA MET A 356 -10.99 9.45 0.30
C MET A 356 -12.39 9.15 -0.22
N VAL A 357 -12.84 9.84 -1.28
CA VAL A 357 -14.20 9.61 -1.78
C VAL A 357 -14.33 8.25 -2.45
N VAL A 358 -13.28 7.72 -3.10
CA VAL A 358 -13.30 6.37 -3.68
C VAL A 358 -13.22 5.29 -2.59
N ASP A 359 -12.41 5.49 -1.55
CA ASP A 359 -12.38 4.64 -0.35
C ASP A 359 -13.75 4.60 0.36
N GLY A 360 -14.56 5.65 0.18
CA GLY A 360 -15.96 5.70 0.58
C GLY A 360 -16.84 4.57 0.02
N ILE A 361 -16.54 4.05 -1.18
CA ILE A 361 -17.24 2.89 -1.75
C ILE A 361 -16.97 1.64 -0.91
N VAL A 362 -15.70 1.41 -0.56
CA VAL A 362 -15.28 0.28 0.31
C VAL A 362 -15.86 0.43 1.71
N ALA A 363 -15.86 1.65 2.24
CA ALA A 363 -16.43 1.97 3.54
C ALA A 363 -17.93 1.64 3.58
N ALA A 364 -18.69 2.06 2.58
CA ALA A 364 -20.12 1.79 2.46
C ALA A 364 -20.42 0.29 2.38
N SER A 365 -19.64 -0.48 1.60
CA SER A 365 -19.77 -1.95 1.55
C SER A 365 -19.54 -2.61 2.91
N LEU A 366 -18.66 -2.06 3.75
CA LEU A 366 -18.42 -2.52 5.12
C LEU A 366 -19.44 -2.03 6.15
N GLY A 367 -20.45 -1.26 5.73
CA GLY A 367 -21.44 -0.64 6.63
C GLY A 367 -20.89 0.54 7.43
N LEU A 368 -19.74 1.10 7.04
CA LEU A 368 -19.20 2.33 7.60
C LEU A 368 -19.83 3.56 6.93
N PRO A 369 -19.78 4.74 7.56
CA PRO A 369 -20.23 5.97 6.93
C PRO A 369 -19.47 6.29 5.64
N ASP A 370 -20.20 6.65 4.59
CA ASP A 370 -19.64 7.22 3.37
C ASP A 370 -19.35 8.73 3.60
N PRO A 371 -18.12 9.23 3.33
CA PRO A 371 -17.78 10.65 3.51
C PRO A 371 -18.59 11.60 2.62
N MET A 372 -19.16 11.11 1.51
CA MET A 372 -20.06 11.89 0.64
C MET A 372 -21.53 11.81 1.07
N GLY A 373 -21.84 11.01 2.09
CA GLY A 373 -23.19 10.86 2.65
C GLY A 373 -24.15 10.02 1.78
N ALA A 374 -25.44 10.07 2.14
CA ALA A 374 -26.46 9.29 1.46
C ALA A 374 -26.69 9.80 0.03
N GLY A 375 -26.74 8.87 -0.94
CA GLY A 375 -26.94 9.20 -2.36
C GLY A 375 -25.65 9.56 -3.10
N ALA A 376 -24.49 9.32 -2.49
CA ALA A 376 -23.20 9.45 -3.16
C ALA A 376 -23.17 8.61 -4.45
N PRO A 377 -22.54 9.11 -5.53
CA PRO A 377 -22.42 8.35 -6.78
C PRO A 377 -21.73 7.00 -6.56
N GLY A 378 -22.04 6.00 -7.40
CA GLY A 378 -21.50 4.65 -7.26
C GLY A 378 -20.16 4.40 -7.95
N SER A 379 -19.83 5.15 -9.01
CA SER A 379 -18.57 4.95 -9.74
C SER A 379 -17.46 5.90 -9.25
N PRO A 380 -16.19 5.45 -9.22
CA PRO A 380 -15.03 6.28 -8.87
C PRO A 380 -15.03 7.65 -9.55
N LEU A 381 -15.00 7.68 -10.88
CA LEU A 381 -15.07 8.91 -11.69
C LEU A 381 -16.20 9.87 -11.28
N ALA A 382 -17.43 9.38 -11.14
CA ALA A 382 -18.57 10.24 -10.81
C ALA A 382 -18.46 10.84 -9.40
N ARG A 383 -17.91 10.07 -8.44
CA ARG A 383 -17.66 10.54 -7.08
C ARG A 383 -16.55 11.58 -7.05
N THR A 384 -15.45 11.32 -7.74
CA THR A 384 -14.30 12.22 -7.85
C THR A 384 -14.73 13.57 -8.42
N GLU A 385 -15.47 13.58 -9.55
CA GLU A 385 -15.95 14.82 -10.16
C GLU A 385 -16.96 15.55 -9.26
N ALA A 386 -17.90 14.82 -8.63
CA ALA A 386 -18.85 15.43 -7.70
C ALA A 386 -18.14 16.08 -6.50
N TYR A 387 -17.11 15.43 -5.96
CA TYR A 387 -16.28 15.98 -4.89
C TYR A 387 -15.55 17.26 -5.33
N TRP A 388 -14.83 17.22 -6.45
CA TRP A 388 -14.12 18.40 -6.95
C TRP A 388 -15.05 19.56 -7.35
N HIS A 389 -16.28 19.26 -7.76
CA HIS A 389 -17.31 20.28 -8.02
C HIS A 389 -17.82 20.96 -6.75
N HIS A 390 -17.99 20.22 -5.64
CA HIS A 390 -18.56 20.74 -4.40
C HIS A 390 -17.51 21.38 -3.49
N GLU A 391 -16.27 20.91 -3.56
CA GLU A 391 -15.12 21.43 -2.83
C GLU A 391 -14.12 22.07 -3.80
N PRO A 392 -14.43 23.22 -4.45
CA PRO A 392 -13.44 23.95 -5.23
C PRO A 392 -12.28 24.41 -4.34
N GLY A 393 -12.43 24.36 -3.00
CA GLY A 393 -11.41 24.37 -1.96
C GLY A 393 -10.30 23.34 -2.13
N ALA A 394 -10.69 22.08 -2.33
CA ALA A 394 -9.79 20.94 -2.47
C ALA A 394 -9.07 20.93 -3.83
N ALA A 395 -9.64 21.60 -4.85
CA ALA A 395 -8.95 21.81 -6.12
C ALA A 395 -8.17 23.14 -6.16
N TYR A 396 -8.66 24.23 -5.53
CA TYR A 396 -8.18 25.61 -5.73
C TYR A 396 -8.54 26.66 -4.64
N GLY A 397 -9.09 26.32 -3.46
CA GLY A 397 -9.65 27.33 -2.53
C GLY A 397 -8.91 27.56 -1.20
N ALA A 398 -9.59 28.31 -0.30
CA ALA A 398 -8.95 29.11 0.76
C ALA A 398 -8.84 28.45 2.16
N GLY A 399 -9.31 27.21 2.35
CA GLY A 399 -9.14 26.48 3.61
C GLY A 399 -7.72 25.88 3.76
N PRO A 400 -7.33 25.37 4.95
CA PRO A 400 -6.08 24.63 5.11
C PRO A 400 -6.16 23.33 4.30
N PRO A 401 -5.42 23.21 3.19
CA PRO A 401 -5.61 22.11 2.24
C PRO A 401 -5.29 20.73 2.85
N GLY A 402 -4.44 20.68 3.88
CA GLY A 402 -4.12 19.44 4.60
C GLY A 402 -5.23 18.90 5.51
N ALA A 403 -6.37 19.58 5.68
CA ALA A 403 -7.47 19.07 6.52
C ALA A 403 -8.04 17.73 6.02
N VAL A 404 -8.02 17.51 4.70
CA VAL A 404 -8.47 16.25 4.07
C VAL A 404 -7.63 15.04 4.49
N ARG A 405 -6.36 15.26 4.88
CA ARG A 405 -5.44 14.20 5.32
C ARG A 405 -6.00 13.43 6.51
N GLU A 406 -6.46 14.13 7.54
CA GLU A 406 -6.95 13.48 8.77
C GLU A 406 -8.24 12.69 8.48
N LEU A 407 -9.14 13.22 7.65
CA LEU A 407 -10.37 12.51 7.25
C LEU A 407 -10.06 11.22 6.47
N TRP A 408 -9.20 11.31 5.46
CA TRP A 408 -8.75 10.15 4.69
C TRP A 408 -8.05 9.11 5.57
N ARG A 409 -7.15 9.56 6.45
CA ARG A 409 -6.38 8.71 7.36
C ARG A 409 -7.28 7.99 8.37
N GLU A 410 -8.24 8.70 8.97
CA GLU A 410 -9.20 8.12 9.90
C GLU A 410 -10.09 7.07 9.21
N GLN A 411 -10.52 7.35 7.97
CA GLN A 411 -11.26 6.40 7.16
C GLN A 411 -10.44 5.13 6.87
N GLY A 412 -9.19 5.27 6.40
CA GLY A 412 -8.30 4.14 6.14
C GLY A 412 -8.09 3.25 7.37
N HIS A 413 -7.87 3.87 8.54
CA HIS A 413 -7.82 3.15 9.81
C HIS A 413 -9.13 2.44 10.16
N ALA A 414 -10.28 3.07 9.90
CA ALA A 414 -11.58 2.46 10.13
C ALA A 414 -11.82 1.25 9.23
N LEU A 415 -11.40 1.31 7.96
CA LEU A 415 -11.44 0.18 7.02
C LEU A 415 -10.62 -1.00 7.54
N VAL A 416 -9.32 -0.79 7.81
CA VAL A 416 -8.39 -1.82 8.30
C VAL A 416 -8.88 -2.41 9.63
N ARG A 417 -9.33 -1.56 10.55
CA ARG A 417 -9.88 -2.01 11.83
C ARG A 417 -11.11 -2.89 11.61
N THR A 418 -12.06 -2.46 10.78
CA THR A 418 -13.32 -3.16 10.56
C THR A 418 -13.09 -4.56 10.00
N VAL A 419 -12.23 -4.70 8.98
CA VAL A 419 -11.92 -6.02 8.40
C VAL A 419 -11.13 -6.91 9.36
N SER A 420 -10.36 -6.34 10.28
CA SER A 420 -9.63 -7.10 11.31
C SER A 420 -10.54 -7.70 12.38
N PHE A 421 -11.73 -7.12 12.61
CA PHE A 421 -12.75 -7.67 13.50
C PHE A 421 -13.82 -8.50 12.76
N ALA A 422 -13.83 -8.45 11.44
CA ALA A 422 -14.81 -9.16 10.63
C ALA A 422 -14.48 -10.66 10.53
N GLY A 423 -15.52 -11.48 10.41
CA GLY A 423 -15.38 -12.93 10.25
C GLY A 423 -14.81 -13.32 8.88
N ARG A 424 -14.51 -14.62 8.70
CA ARG A 424 -13.87 -15.15 7.46
C ARG A 424 -14.61 -14.81 6.17
N GLY A 425 -15.94 -14.62 6.22
CA GLY A 425 -16.76 -14.31 5.04
C GLY A 425 -16.58 -12.90 4.47
N VAL A 426 -15.97 -11.96 5.21
CA VAL A 426 -15.83 -10.57 4.75
C VAL A 426 -14.98 -10.44 3.49
N ALA A 427 -14.05 -11.37 3.26
CA ALA A 427 -13.13 -11.31 2.12
C ALA A 427 -13.85 -11.42 0.77
N GLU A 428 -14.99 -12.11 0.74
CA GLU A 428 -15.81 -12.34 -0.48
C GLU A 428 -16.92 -11.29 -0.65
N LEU A 429 -17.04 -10.32 0.25
CA LEU A 429 -18.08 -9.30 0.14
C LEU A 429 -17.82 -8.43 -1.09
N ASP A 430 -18.82 -8.27 -1.94
CA ASP A 430 -18.71 -7.47 -3.15
C ASP A 430 -18.65 -5.96 -2.85
N VAL A 431 -17.70 -5.29 -3.51
CA VAL A 431 -17.54 -3.83 -3.55
C VAL A 431 -17.90 -3.34 -4.95
N PRO A 432 -19.01 -2.59 -5.12
CA PRO A 432 -19.47 -2.15 -6.44
C PRO A 432 -18.76 -0.87 -6.89
N TYR A 433 -17.89 -0.97 -7.89
CA TYR A 433 -17.17 0.16 -8.50
C TYR A 433 -17.92 0.79 -9.69
N GLY A 434 -19.24 0.68 -9.71
CA GLY A 434 -20.09 1.07 -10.84
C GLY A 434 -20.36 -0.13 -11.75
N ASP A 435 -19.65 -0.21 -12.88
CA ASP A 435 -19.93 -1.21 -13.93
C ASP A 435 -19.38 -2.61 -13.61
N PHE A 436 -18.54 -2.72 -12.58
CA PHE A 436 -17.96 -3.97 -12.08
C PHE A 436 -17.94 -4.00 -10.55
N ALA A 437 -17.70 -5.19 -10.00
CA ALA A 437 -17.52 -5.40 -8.58
C ALA A 437 -16.24 -6.19 -8.30
N LEU A 438 -15.62 -5.93 -7.16
CA LEU A 438 -14.48 -6.69 -6.65
C LEU A 438 -14.83 -7.27 -5.28
N PRO A 439 -14.40 -8.51 -4.95
CA PRO A 439 -14.38 -8.97 -3.57
C PRO A 439 -13.58 -8.01 -2.69
N ILE A 440 -13.96 -7.82 -1.42
CA ILE A 440 -13.29 -6.87 -0.52
C ILE A 440 -11.78 -7.08 -0.44
N ARG A 441 -11.31 -8.32 -0.47
CA ARG A 441 -9.85 -8.59 -0.48
C ARG A 441 -9.14 -7.96 -1.68
N ASP A 442 -9.80 -7.96 -2.82
CA ASP A 442 -9.27 -7.48 -4.10
C ASP A 442 -9.48 -5.96 -4.18
N ALA A 443 -10.57 -5.44 -3.61
CA ALA A 443 -10.77 -4.00 -3.41
C ALA A 443 -9.65 -3.39 -2.53
N PHE A 444 -9.21 -4.05 -1.46
CA PHE A 444 -8.08 -3.57 -0.65
C PHE A 444 -6.76 -3.54 -1.44
N LEU A 445 -6.50 -4.55 -2.28
CA LEU A 445 -5.33 -4.55 -3.16
C LEU A 445 -5.42 -3.45 -4.24
N ASP A 446 -6.61 -3.21 -4.78
CA ASP A 446 -6.89 -2.11 -5.69
C ASP A 446 -6.62 -0.76 -5.02
N ARG A 447 -7.15 -0.53 -3.81
CA ARG A 447 -6.90 0.70 -3.06
C ARG A 447 -5.42 0.87 -2.68
N ALA A 448 -4.69 -0.23 -2.44
CA ALA A 448 -3.24 -0.19 -2.21
C ALA A 448 -2.48 0.29 -3.45
N LEU A 449 -2.85 -0.23 -4.63
CA LEU A 449 -2.29 0.20 -5.91
C LEU A 449 -2.53 1.70 -6.10
N GLU A 450 -3.74 2.16 -5.83
CA GLU A 450 -4.13 3.56 -6.01
C GLU A 450 -3.41 4.51 -5.04
N CYS A 451 -3.20 4.08 -3.78
CA CYS A 451 -2.36 4.83 -2.84
C CYS A 451 -0.92 4.95 -3.33
N TRP A 452 -0.34 3.87 -3.85
CA TRP A 452 1.00 3.92 -4.43
C TRP A 452 1.05 4.81 -5.67
N VAL A 453 0.07 4.67 -6.58
CA VAL A 453 0.03 5.45 -7.82
C VAL A 453 0.05 6.94 -7.54
N HIS A 454 -0.88 7.35 -6.69
CA HIS A 454 -1.06 8.75 -6.38
C HIS A 454 0.00 9.30 -5.43
N ALA A 455 0.65 8.46 -4.62
CA ALA A 455 1.87 8.88 -3.93
C ALA A 455 2.98 9.21 -4.91
N GLY A 456 3.13 8.44 -5.99
CA GLY A 456 4.04 8.74 -7.09
C GLY A 456 3.70 10.05 -7.80
N ASP A 457 2.42 10.25 -8.16
CA ASP A 457 1.95 11.50 -8.79
C ASP A 457 2.23 12.74 -7.92
N ILE A 458 1.99 12.62 -6.61
CA ILE A 458 2.26 13.69 -5.63
C ILE A 458 3.76 13.91 -5.51
N ALA A 459 4.55 12.86 -5.37
CA ALA A 459 6.00 12.94 -5.23
C ALA A 459 6.66 13.58 -6.45
N GLU A 460 6.21 13.24 -7.67
CA GLU A 460 6.63 13.90 -8.91
C GLU A 460 6.31 15.40 -8.89
N ALA A 461 5.11 15.78 -8.43
CA ALA A 461 4.67 17.18 -8.41
C ALA A 461 5.45 18.09 -7.43
N ILE A 462 6.11 17.50 -6.42
CA ILE A 462 6.87 18.25 -5.41
C ILE A 462 8.38 17.90 -5.41
N ASP A 463 8.86 17.21 -6.45
CA ASP A 463 10.26 16.77 -6.59
C ASP A 463 10.76 15.92 -5.38
N TYR A 464 9.92 15.03 -4.87
CA TYR A 464 10.25 14.13 -3.75
C TYR A 464 10.61 12.71 -4.24
N PRO A 465 11.67 12.08 -3.72
CA PRO A 465 11.99 10.69 -4.07
C PRO A 465 11.01 9.72 -3.41
N TYR A 466 10.32 8.89 -4.19
CA TYR A 466 9.37 7.90 -3.65
C TYR A 466 9.68 6.49 -4.17
N GLU A 467 10.04 5.60 -3.26
CA GLU A 467 10.48 4.24 -3.60
C GLU A 467 9.31 3.31 -3.96
N PRO A 468 9.53 2.20 -4.68
CA PRO A 468 8.51 1.18 -4.91
C PRO A 468 7.98 0.50 -3.62
N PRO A 469 6.81 -0.15 -3.68
CA PRO A 469 6.26 -1.00 -2.62
C PRO A 469 7.19 -2.16 -2.24
N ALA A 470 6.96 -2.74 -1.07
CA ALA A 470 7.62 -3.99 -0.70
C ALA A 470 7.28 -5.10 -1.72
N SER A 471 8.25 -5.95 -2.07
CA SER A 471 8.12 -6.93 -3.16
C SER A 471 6.91 -7.86 -3.02
N ALA A 472 6.54 -8.23 -1.78
CA ALA A 472 5.36 -9.05 -1.52
C ALA A 472 4.04 -8.29 -1.83
N HIS A 473 3.97 -7.00 -1.49
CA HIS A 473 2.81 -6.16 -1.81
C HIS A 473 2.73 -5.91 -3.31
N LEU A 474 3.87 -5.61 -3.95
CA LEU A 474 3.94 -5.40 -5.38
C LEU A 474 3.49 -6.65 -6.15
N LYS A 475 3.96 -7.83 -5.75
CA LYS A 475 3.50 -9.09 -6.33
C LYS A 475 1.99 -9.28 -6.21
N ALA A 476 1.41 -8.97 -5.04
CA ALA A 476 -0.03 -9.11 -4.82
C ALA A 476 -0.85 -8.13 -5.67
N MET A 477 -0.35 -6.89 -5.88
CA MET A 477 -0.99 -5.91 -6.75
C MET A 477 -0.88 -6.29 -8.24
N ILE A 478 0.28 -6.77 -8.69
CA ILE A 478 0.45 -7.27 -10.07
C ILE A 478 -0.43 -8.51 -10.30
N ASP A 479 -0.53 -9.41 -9.32
CA ASP A 479 -1.43 -10.55 -9.39
C ASP A 479 -2.89 -10.13 -9.55
N LEU A 480 -3.35 -9.13 -8.78
CA LEU A 480 -4.68 -8.56 -8.98
C LEU A 480 -4.84 -8.05 -10.42
N CYS A 481 -3.93 -7.20 -10.91
CA CYS A 481 -4.01 -6.66 -12.27
C CYS A 481 -4.12 -7.78 -13.31
N ALA A 482 -3.25 -8.80 -13.21
CA ALA A 482 -3.26 -9.97 -14.10
C ALA A 482 -4.59 -10.73 -14.05
N ARG A 483 -5.18 -10.93 -12.86
CA ARG A 483 -6.50 -11.57 -12.70
C ARG A 483 -7.65 -10.77 -13.32
N LEU A 484 -7.53 -9.45 -13.42
CA LEU A 484 -8.53 -8.58 -14.04
C LEU A 484 -8.47 -8.57 -15.57
N LEU A 485 -7.28 -8.79 -16.17
CA LEU A 485 -7.06 -8.68 -17.61
C LEU A 485 -8.05 -9.46 -18.49
N PRO A 486 -8.44 -10.73 -18.19
CA PRO A 486 -9.39 -11.45 -19.03
C PRO A 486 -10.76 -10.77 -19.09
N GLY A 487 -11.25 -10.26 -17.95
CA GLY A 487 -12.50 -9.52 -17.87
C GLY A 487 -12.44 -8.19 -18.63
N THR A 488 -11.37 -7.42 -18.40
CA THR A 488 -11.12 -6.15 -19.10
C THR A 488 -11.01 -6.36 -20.61
N LEU A 489 -10.33 -7.41 -21.06
CA LEU A 489 -10.24 -7.76 -22.48
C LEU A 489 -11.61 -8.09 -23.08
N ALA A 490 -12.45 -8.85 -22.37
CA ALA A 490 -13.81 -9.15 -22.81
C ALA A 490 -14.70 -7.89 -22.87
N GLU A 491 -14.56 -6.96 -21.93
CA GLU A 491 -15.24 -5.65 -21.97
C GLU A 491 -14.82 -4.81 -23.17
N ARG A 492 -13.51 -4.71 -23.42
CA ARG A 492 -12.99 -4.01 -24.60
C ARG A 492 -13.54 -4.59 -25.90
N ARG A 493 -13.68 -5.91 -26.01
CA ARG A 493 -14.33 -6.55 -27.17
C ARG A 493 -15.80 -6.19 -27.29
N ARG A 494 -16.55 -6.23 -26.19
CA ARG A 494 -17.97 -5.81 -26.18
C ARG A 494 -18.13 -4.36 -26.63
N ALA A 495 -17.18 -3.50 -26.29
CA ALA A 495 -17.13 -2.10 -26.73
C ALA A 495 -16.58 -1.91 -28.17
N GLY A 496 -16.17 -2.97 -28.87
CA GLY A 496 -15.58 -2.89 -30.21
C GLY A 496 -14.18 -2.28 -30.25
N LEU A 497 -13.45 -2.34 -29.13
CA LEU A 497 -12.10 -1.78 -28.94
C LEU A 497 -10.97 -2.81 -29.01
N ALA A 498 -11.32 -4.09 -29.19
CA ALA A 498 -10.40 -5.22 -29.32
C ALA A 498 -10.98 -6.23 -30.32
N SER A 499 -10.12 -7.08 -30.88
CA SER A 499 -10.53 -8.07 -31.87
C SER A 499 -11.43 -9.15 -31.27
N PRO A 500 -12.40 -9.70 -32.04
CA PRO A 500 -13.28 -10.76 -31.53
C PRO A 500 -12.49 -12.00 -31.10
N PRO A 501 -13.02 -12.82 -30.18
CA PRO A 501 -12.33 -14.05 -29.77
C PRO A 501 -12.15 -14.97 -30.97
N ARG A 502 -10.98 -15.61 -31.09
CA ARG A 502 -10.69 -16.51 -32.22
C ARG A 502 -11.32 -17.88 -32.03
N ARG A 503 -11.41 -18.34 -30.77
CA ARG A 503 -12.00 -19.62 -30.40
C ARG A 503 -12.74 -19.48 -29.08
N LEU A 504 -14.06 -19.70 -29.10
CA LEU A 504 -14.81 -19.89 -27.85
C LEU A 504 -14.55 -21.31 -27.34
N VAL A 505 -14.27 -21.40 -26.05
CA VAL A 505 -14.04 -22.65 -25.34
C VAL A 505 -15.01 -22.74 -24.16
N GLU A 506 -15.36 -23.96 -23.76
CA GLU A 506 -16.18 -24.20 -22.57
C GLU A 506 -15.46 -23.66 -21.31
N ALA A 507 -16.23 -23.22 -20.32
CA ALA A 507 -15.66 -22.72 -19.08
C ALA A 507 -14.73 -23.76 -18.42
N GLY A 508 -13.59 -23.32 -17.93
CA GLY A 508 -12.56 -24.16 -17.31
C GLY A 508 -11.73 -25.00 -18.29
N THR A 509 -11.98 -24.93 -19.60
CA THR A 509 -11.14 -25.62 -20.58
C THR A 509 -9.97 -24.76 -21.05
N PRO A 510 -8.81 -25.35 -21.37
CA PRO A 510 -7.66 -24.63 -21.89
C PRO A 510 -7.98 -23.86 -23.18
N GLY A 511 -7.45 -22.65 -23.29
CA GLY A 511 -7.60 -21.79 -24.47
C GLY A 511 -6.31 -21.03 -24.80
N ARG A 512 -6.33 -20.27 -25.90
CA ARG A 512 -5.20 -19.41 -26.28
C ARG A 512 -4.82 -18.53 -25.10
N THR A 513 -3.55 -18.56 -24.75
CA THR A 513 -3.02 -17.92 -23.56
C THR A 513 -1.94 -16.93 -23.97
N LEU A 514 -1.84 -15.81 -23.24
CA LEU A 514 -0.69 -14.92 -23.31
C LEU A 514 0.13 -15.09 -22.03
N HIS A 515 1.44 -15.25 -22.18
CA HIS A 515 2.39 -15.29 -21.09
C HIS A 515 2.85 -13.86 -20.77
N LEU A 516 2.47 -13.36 -19.60
CA LEU A 516 2.92 -12.08 -19.06
C LEU A 516 4.05 -12.36 -18.07
N GLN A 517 5.24 -11.88 -18.39
CA GLN A 517 6.40 -11.92 -17.51
C GLN A 517 6.66 -10.51 -16.98
N VAL A 518 6.71 -10.36 -15.65
CA VAL A 518 7.17 -9.12 -15.02
C VAL A 518 8.48 -9.40 -14.29
N GLU A 519 9.52 -8.65 -14.60
CA GLU A 519 10.87 -8.84 -14.02
C GLU A 519 11.04 -8.13 -12.66
N GLY A 520 12.12 -8.47 -11.93
CA GLY A 520 12.52 -7.79 -10.70
C GLY A 520 11.93 -8.34 -9.39
N THR A 521 12.15 -7.61 -8.29
CA THR A 521 11.67 -7.94 -6.94
C THR A 521 10.15 -7.78 -6.75
N GLY A 522 9.38 -8.86 -6.87
CA GLY A 522 7.91 -8.83 -6.85
C GLY A 522 7.28 -9.21 -8.19
N GLY A 523 8.11 -9.42 -9.20
CA GLY A 523 7.73 -9.97 -10.49
C GLY A 523 7.34 -11.45 -10.46
N GLY A 524 7.22 -12.03 -11.65
CA GLY A 524 6.84 -13.41 -11.87
C GLY A 524 6.23 -13.65 -13.25
N ASP A 525 5.59 -14.80 -13.37
CA ASP A 525 4.94 -15.25 -14.59
C ASP A 525 3.43 -15.40 -14.36
N TRP A 526 2.65 -14.81 -15.25
CA TRP A 526 1.20 -14.91 -15.30
C TRP A 526 0.74 -15.37 -16.66
N TYR A 527 -0.33 -16.16 -16.68
CA TYR A 527 -0.89 -16.72 -17.90
C TYR A 527 -2.31 -16.20 -18.07
N ILE A 528 -2.53 -15.42 -19.12
CA ILE A 528 -3.76 -14.66 -19.34
C ILE A 528 -4.58 -15.35 -20.43
N PRO A 529 -5.77 -15.91 -20.11
CA PRO A 529 -6.64 -16.49 -21.12
C PRO A 529 -7.15 -15.38 -22.04
N LEU A 530 -6.98 -15.58 -23.35
CA LEU A 530 -7.24 -14.54 -24.34
C LEU A 530 -8.68 -14.53 -24.82
N ASP A 531 -9.31 -15.68 -25.06
CA ASP A 531 -10.57 -15.73 -25.82
C ASP A 531 -11.83 -15.70 -24.94
N SER A 532 -11.75 -16.12 -23.67
CA SER A 532 -12.86 -16.08 -22.72
C SER A 532 -12.34 -15.87 -21.28
N PRO A 533 -12.98 -14.99 -20.48
CA PRO A 533 -12.62 -14.84 -19.06
C PRO A 533 -12.78 -16.11 -18.23
N ALA A 534 -13.65 -17.02 -18.67
CA ALA A 534 -13.91 -18.29 -17.98
C ALA A 534 -13.00 -19.43 -18.46
N ALA A 535 -12.12 -19.21 -19.44
CA ALA A 535 -11.19 -20.24 -19.90
C ALA A 535 -10.08 -20.48 -18.88
N ALA A 536 -9.57 -21.72 -18.84
CA ALA A 536 -8.36 -22.01 -18.07
C ALA A 536 -7.12 -21.52 -18.83
N ALA A 537 -6.25 -20.81 -18.13
CA ALA A 537 -4.94 -20.46 -18.66
C ALA A 537 -4.07 -21.73 -18.76
N ALA A 538 -3.36 -21.90 -19.88
CA ALA A 538 -2.50 -23.05 -20.10
C ALA A 538 -1.17 -22.59 -20.74
N PRO A 539 -0.01 -22.79 -20.07
CA PRO A 539 1.31 -22.42 -20.60
C PRO A 539 1.59 -23.06 -21.97
N GLU A 540 1.10 -24.27 -22.20
CA GLU A 540 1.27 -25.03 -23.44
C GLU A 540 0.49 -24.42 -24.62
N GLU A 541 -0.52 -23.61 -24.31
CA GLU A 541 -1.36 -22.87 -25.27
C GLU A 541 -0.93 -21.41 -25.40
N ALA A 542 0.28 -21.06 -24.92
CA ALA A 542 0.84 -19.72 -25.03
C ALA A 542 1.11 -19.35 -26.50
N VAL A 543 0.39 -18.35 -27.02
CA VAL A 543 0.54 -17.86 -28.41
C VAL A 543 1.39 -16.60 -28.51
N ALA A 544 1.65 -15.96 -27.38
CA ALA A 544 2.42 -14.72 -27.28
C ALA A 544 2.98 -14.53 -25.87
N THR A 545 4.07 -13.77 -25.79
CA THR A 545 4.74 -13.36 -24.55
C THR A 545 4.93 -11.85 -24.53
N ILE A 546 4.63 -11.25 -23.37
CA ILE A 546 4.97 -9.87 -23.03
C ILE A 546 5.89 -9.92 -21.80
N ALA A 547 7.11 -9.39 -21.94
CA ALA A 547 8.04 -9.20 -20.83
C ALA A 547 8.19 -7.70 -20.52
N LEU A 548 8.00 -7.32 -19.26
CA LEU A 548 8.12 -5.95 -18.77
C LEU A 548 8.93 -5.96 -17.47
N ASP A 549 9.65 -4.91 -17.14
CA ASP A 549 10.05 -4.71 -15.74
C ASP A 549 8.86 -4.19 -14.90
N GLN A 550 9.03 -4.11 -13.58
CA GLN A 550 7.97 -3.66 -12.68
C GLN A 550 7.51 -2.24 -12.93
N GLU A 551 8.43 -1.34 -13.25
CA GLU A 551 8.14 0.07 -13.47
C GLU A 551 7.35 0.24 -14.77
N ALA A 552 7.78 -0.41 -15.85
CA ALA A 552 7.11 -0.42 -17.14
C ALA A 552 5.70 -1.04 -17.04
N PHE A 553 5.54 -2.15 -16.31
CA PHE A 553 4.23 -2.73 -16.07
C PHE A 553 3.32 -1.77 -15.30
N TYR A 554 3.84 -1.17 -14.24
CA TYR A 554 3.12 -0.21 -13.41
C TYR A 554 2.69 1.01 -14.21
N LEU A 555 3.61 1.68 -14.91
CA LEU A 555 3.32 2.86 -15.74
C LEU A 555 2.27 2.56 -16.82
N LEU A 556 2.27 1.34 -17.35
CA LEU A 556 1.23 0.91 -18.30
C LEU A 556 -0.12 0.73 -17.61
N ALA A 557 -0.16 -0.04 -16.52
CA ALA A 557 -1.39 -0.37 -15.80
C ALA A 557 -2.04 0.86 -15.15
N SER A 558 -1.26 1.88 -14.78
CA SER A 558 -1.72 3.14 -14.22
C SER A 558 -2.04 4.21 -15.28
N GLY A 559 -1.82 3.94 -16.56
CA GLY A 559 -2.12 4.89 -17.64
C GLY A 559 -1.16 6.08 -17.68
N HIS A 560 0.10 5.87 -17.32
CA HIS A 560 1.17 6.88 -17.42
C HIS A 560 1.94 6.81 -18.74
N VAL A 561 1.90 5.66 -19.42
CA VAL A 561 2.50 5.47 -20.75
C VAL A 561 1.47 4.94 -21.75
N PRO A 562 1.48 5.40 -23.02
CA PRO A 562 0.63 4.81 -24.05
C PRO A 562 0.96 3.32 -24.25
N PRO A 563 -0.03 2.44 -24.49
CA PRO A 563 0.20 1.00 -24.68
C PRO A 563 1.27 0.66 -25.73
N GLN A 564 1.40 1.49 -26.77
CA GLN A 564 2.33 1.30 -27.88
C GLN A 564 3.76 1.73 -27.55
N GLU A 565 3.93 2.54 -26.51
CA GLU A 565 5.21 3.10 -26.07
C GLU A 565 5.73 2.40 -24.81
N ALA A 566 4.97 1.44 -24.26
CA ALA A 566 5.39 0.64 -23.13
C ALA A 566 6.72 -0.08 -23.44
N ALA A 567 7.69 0.06 -22.53
CA ALA A 567 9.00 -0.57 -22.65
C ALA A 567 8.90 -2.08 -22.39
N ALA A 568 8.50 -2.83 -23.42
CA ALA A 568 8.18 -4.26 -23.34
C ALA A 568 8.99 -5.10 -24.34
N GLY A 569 9.45 -6.27 -23.91
CA GLY A 569 9.87 -7.36 -24.79
C GLY A 569 8.64 -8.09 -25.33
N LEU A 570 8.51 -8.17 -26.66
CA LEU A 570 7.32 -8.68 -27.34
C LEU A 570 7.67 -9.87 -28.25
N SER A 571 6.95 -10.99 -28.14
CA SER A 571 7.14 -12.17 -29.00
C SER A 571 5.83 -12.91 -29.26
N GLY A 572 5.60 -13.39 -30.49
CA GLY A 572 4.42 -14.17 -30.86
C GLY A 572 3.30 -13.37 -31.56
N ASP A 573 2.04 -13.74 -31.31
CA ASP A 573 0.86 -13.16 -31.96
C ASP A 573 0.68 -11.65 -31.64
N THR A 574 0.95 -10.81 -32.64
CA THR A 574 0.95 -9.34 -32.49
C THR A 574 -0.42 -8.75 -32.17
N GLU A 575 -1.51 -9.39 -32.59
CA GLU A 575 -2.87 -8.96 -32.26
C GLU A 575 -3.17 -9.23 -30.77
N ALA A 576 -2.81 -10.42 -30.28
CA ALA A 576 -2.96 -10.77 -28.87
C ALA A 576 -2.14 -9.85 -27.96
N ILE A 577 -0.89 -9.56 -28.34
CA ILE A 577 -0.02 -8.63 -27.63
C ILE A 577 -0.65 -7.25 -27.54
N ARG A 578 -1.09 -6.71 -28.68
CA ARG A 578 -1.74 -5.40 -28.72
C ARG A 578 -2.98 -5.36 -27.85
N ASP A 579 -3.86 -6.36 -27.96
CA ASP A 579 -5.10 -6.42 -27.20
C ASP A 579 -4.84 -6.46 -25.69
N VAL A 580 -3.82 -7.21 -25.25
CA VAL A 580 -3.45 -7.26 -23.82
C VAL A 580 -2.80 -5.96 -23.35
N LEU A 581 -1.87 -5.35 -24.09
CA LEU A 581 -1.28 -4.05 -23.69
C LEU A 581 -2.35 -2.98 -23.49
N PHE A 582 -3.35 -2.94 -24.38
CA PHE A 582 -4.48 -2.03 -24.27
C PHE A 582 -5.46 -2.42 -23.14
N ALA A 583 -5.62 -3.71 -22.84
CA ALA A 583 -6.39 -4.17 -21.69
C ALA A 583 -5.71 -3.77 -20.37
N THR A 584 -4.38 -3.93 -20.27
CA THR A 584 -3.60 -3.50 -19.11
C THR A 584 -3.74 -2.00 -18.87
N ALA A 585 -3.61 -1.16 -19.90
CA ALA A 585 -3.83 0.27 -19.74
C ALA A 585 -5.25 0.62 -19.31
N SER A 586 -6.25 -0.14 -19.76
CA SER A 586 -7.66 0.04 -19.36
C SER A 586 -7.97 -0.32 -17.90
N LEU A 587 -7.00 -0.84 -17.13
CA LEU A 587 -7.17 -0.99 -15.68
C LEU A 587 -7.15 0.37 -14.95
N SER A 588 -6.39 1.33 -15.50
CA SER A 588 -6.33 2.70 -14.97
C SER A 588 -7.67 3.42 -15.09
N ARG A 589 -8.00 4.19 -14.05
CA ARG A 589 -9.23 4.97 -13.97
C ARG A 589 -9.06 6.15 -13.01
N LEU A 590 -10.03 7.05 -13.05
CA LEU A 590 -10.24 8.10 -12.06
C LEU A 590 -11.38 7.73 -11.12
#